data_AF-A0A1Y4DHF7-F1
#
_entry.id   AF-A0A1Y4DHF7-F1
#
_cell.length_a   1.000
_cell.length_b   1.000
_cell.length_c   1.000
_cell.angle_alpha   90.00
_cell.angle_beta   90.00
_cell.angle_gamma   90.00
#
_symmetry.space_group_name_H-M   'P 1'
#
loop_
_entity.id
_entity.type
_entity.pdbx_description
1 polymer ?
#
loop_
_entity_poly.entity_id
_entity_poly.type
_entity_poly.pdbx_seq_one_letter_code
_entity_poly.pdbx_strand_id
1 'polypeptide(L)'
;MASEIKPQNGHQTERPLSFLGRHLNWTIIALIVLLLLCAVAFFWKSPLFCWDCAIDAGRWGQFGDFVGGTLGTFLTFLSIVLLYKTFEAQREANELTRLSNAQIDEENKLQVEWEKGRQFEEKFHTLLALYREAAHAYKDRNGNPCTVDEFVIETLTVCEFNNRDKYLKSTNAACRTFFANVRGSLPTINTHMRLLYQLLSLLSESELDEKSERVYAKSLRGQLSDMELVLIRYNCWRKVGENMRPLVAKYNIMKHLPLLNLLEYRKYTEMGGGSIPNDYIGLLSDELVLWRREISHLFKMACDTDEQQEQVMSYGSLFDVKFSVSDDCRDYEIMLIQKKNSKVGIKDEVAKLLFDISDEDMKGLLSEFHREVFDLANFNEWNNIEDLEQSEKPTYGSISIEHPSGIRECYKRISFNVKGNKPLNVSYYQVEFPKAEPQDDELVAEECFGNESIID
;
A
#
# COMPACT_ATOMS: atom_id res chain seq x y z
N MET A 1 20.40 -1.18 21.71
CA MET A 1 21.87 -1.30 21.55
C MET A 1 22.44 0.11 21.53
N ALA A 2 22.89 0.62 22.68
CA ALA A 2 23.58 1.91 22.75
C ALA A 2 25.08 1.61 22.57
N SER A 3 25.59 1.85 21.37
CA SER A 3 27.04 1.77 21.12
C SER A 3 27.70 3.04 21.67
N GLU A 4 28.51 2.86 22.71
CA GLU A 4 29.46 3.85 23.19
C GLU A 4 30.33 4.36 22.03
N ILE A 5 30.26 5.67 21.78
CA ILE A 5 31.15 6.35 20.86
C ILE A 5 32.53 6.43 21.53
N LYS A 6 33.46 5.56 21.12
CA LYS A 6 34.89 5.73 21.42
C LYS A 6 35.38 7.03 20.77
N PRO A 7 36.09 7.90 21.49
CA PRO A 7 36.75 9.03 20.86
C PRO A 7 37.87 8.50 19.96
N GLN A 8 37.80 8.81 18.66
CA GLN A 8 38.91 8.56 17.75
C GLN A 8 40.14 9.32 18.23
N ASN A 9 41.26 8.60 18.32
CA ASN A 9 42.59 9.12 18.57
C ASN A 9 42.94 10.16 17.49
N GLY A 10 42.73 11.43 17.80
CA GLY A 10 43.27 12.53 17.01
C GLY A 10 44.79 12.45 17.03
N HIS A 11 45.40 12.32 15.86
CA HIS A 11 46.81 12.61 15.65
C HIS A 11 47.17 13.89 16.40
N GLN A 12 48.08 13.79 17.37
CA GLN A 12 48.80 14.93 17.92
C GLN A 12 49.73 15.47 16.81
N THR A 13 49.16 16.15 15.82
CA THR A 13 49.89 17.19 15.10
C THR A 13 50.14 18.29 16.12
N GLU A 14 51.38 18.42 16.56
CA GLU A 14 51.84 19.53 17.38
C GLU A 14 51.24 20.83 16.82
N ARG A 15 50.36 21.47 17.60
CA ARG A 15 49.70 22.70 17.16
C ARG A 15 50.79 23.73 16.83
N PRO A 16 50.74 24.43 15.68
CA PRO A 16 51.68 25.50 15.33
C PRO A 16 51.64 26.70 16.30
N LEU A 17 50.76 26.65 17.30
CA LEU A 17 50.65 27.60 18.41
C LEU A 17 51.95 27.69 19.24
N SER A 18 52.70 26.60 19.41
CA SER A 18 53.91 26.58 20.26
C SER A 18 55.14 27.22 19.58
N PHE A 19 55.20 27.20 18.25
CA PHE A 19 56.28 27.79 17.46
C PHE A 19 56.14 29.30 17.38
N LEU A 20 54.94 29.81 17.07
CA LEU A 20 54.70 31.24 16.92
C LEU A 20 54.76 32.01 18.25
N GLY A 21 54.24 31.43 19.34
CA GLY A 21 54.33 32.05 20.68
C GLY A 21 55.77 32.16 21.18
N ARG A 22 56.63 31.21 20.82
CA ARG A 22 58.06 31.24 21.15
C ARG A 22 58.76 32.39 20.40
N HIS A 23 58.45 32.60 19.12
CA HIS A 23 59.02 33.69 18.32
C HIS A 23 58.45 35.07 18.67
N LEU A 24 57.18 35.15 19.07
CA LEU A 24 56.56 36.40 19.52
C LEU A 24 57.31 37.01 20.72
N ASN A 25 57.69 36.18 21.69
CA ASN A 25 58.48 36.62 22.85
C ASN A 25 59.84 37.19 22.45
N TRP A 26 60.54 36.56 21.49
CA TRP A 26 61.82 37.07 20.98
C TRP A 26 61.67 38.39 20.20
N THR A 27 60.58 38.56 19.45
CA THR A 27 60.31 39.83 18.75
C THR A 27 60.00 40.99 19.69
N ILE A 28 59.30 40.72 20.80
CA ILE A 28 59.05 41.72 21.86
C ILE A 28 60.35 42.14 22.53
N ILE A 29 61.23 41.17 22.85
CA ILE A 29 62.54 41.44 23.44
C ILE A 29 63.41 42.27 22.48
N ALA A 30 63.44 41.91 21.20
CA ALA A 30 64.19 42.66 20.19
C ALA A 30 63.69 44.11 20.03
N LEU A 31 62.37 44.34 20.11
CA LEU A 31 61.77 45.68 20.08
C LEU A 31 62.16 46.52 21.30
N ILE A 32 62.14 45.92 22.49
CA ILE A 32 62.54 46.59 23.74
C ILE A 32 64.02 46.99 23.67
N VAL A 33 64.88 46.10 23.16
CA VAL A 33 66.32 46.38 22.98
C VAL A 33 66.56 47.47 21.94
N LEU A 34 65.81 47.49 20.84
CA LEU A 34 65.88 48.54 19.82
C LEU A 34 65.45 49.90 20.39
N LEU A 35 64.34 49.96 21.14
CA LEU A 35 63.88 51.17 21.82
C LEU A 35 64.90 51.68 22.84
N LEU A 36 65.55 50.78 23.58
CA LEU A 36 66.63 51.10 24.53
C LEU A 36 67.87 51.67 23.82
N LEU A 37 68.31 51.04 22.73
CA LEU A 37 69.44 51.52 21.92
C LEU A 37 69.17 52.91 21.32
N CYS A 38 67.94 53.15 20.87
CA CYS A 38 67.54 54.44 20.33
C CYS A 38 67.37 55.52 21.41
N ALA A 39 66.90 55.16 22.61
CA ALA A 39 66.92 56.06 23.77
C ALA A 39 68.37 56.46 24.12
N VAL A 40 69.30 55.50 24.14
CA VAL A 40 70.74 55.77 24.36
C VAL A 40 71.32 56.67 23.26
N ALA A 41 70.95 56.46 22.00
CA ALA A 41 71.35 57.34 20.89
C ALA A 41 70.76 58.77 21.00
N PHE A 42 69.53 58.92 21.50
CA PHE A 42 68.91 60.22 21.76
C PHE A 42 69.61 60.99 22.88
N PHE A 43 70.13 60.30 23.90
CA PHE A 43 70.96 60.89 24.95
C PHE A 43 72.43 61.12 24.54
N TRP A 44 72.84 60.66 23.36
CA TRP A 44 74.22 60.82 22.89
C TRP A 44 74.49 62.29 22.54
N LYS A 45 75.34 62.95 23.33
CA LYS A 45 75.69 64.39 23.28
C LYS A 45 74.60 65.39 23.70
N SER A 46 73.66 65.02 24.57
CA SER A 46 72.79 65.99 25.27
C SER A 46 73.26 66.21 26.73
N PRO A 47 73.31 67.44 27.26
CA PRO A 47 73.62 67.68 28.67
C PRO A 47 72.52 67.06 29.55
N LEU A 48 72.94 66.29 30.55
CA LEU A 48 72.11 65.29 31.25
C LEU A 48 70.99 65.85 32.13
N PHE A 49 70.85 67.16 32.35
CA PHE A 49 69.73 67.79 33.08
C PHE A 49 69.94 69.32 33.12
N CYS A 50 68.96 70.13 32.68
CA CYS A 50 68.93 71.58 32.91
C CYS A 50 67.48 72.02 33.09
N TRP A 51 67.09 72.47 34.29
CA TRP A 51 65.69 72.79 34.65
C TRP A 51 65.17 74.11 34.04
N ASP A 52 66.04 74.92 33.45
CA ASP A 52 65.71 76.23 32.86
C ASP A 52 65.83 76.28 31.32
N CYS A 53 65.91 75.13 30.64
CA CYS A 53 65.94 75.09 29.17
C CYS A 53 64.57 74.75 28.60
N ALA A 54 64.10 75.56 27.63
CA ALA A 54 62.90 75.23 26.86
C ALA A 54 63.10 73.91 26.11
N ILE A 55 62.13 73.00 26.22
CA ILE A 55 62.13 71.74 25.48
C ILE A 55 62.22 72.09 23.98
N ASP A 56 63.26 71.61 23.30
CA ASP A 56 63.40 71.75 21.85
C ASP A 56 62.29 70.94 21.18
N ALA A 57 61.23 71.63 20.80
CA ALA A 57 60.04 71.07 20.17
C ALA A 57 60.38 70.26 18.90
N GLY A 58 61.46 70.60 18.19
CA GLY A 58 61.91 69.86 17.01
C GLY A 58 62.50 68.49 17.35
N ARG A 59 63.35 68.41 18.37
CA ARG A 59 63.93 67.13 18.84
C ARG A 59 62.88 66.23 19.51
N TRP A 60 61.96 66.84 20.27
CA TRP A 60 60.84 66.11 20.86
C TRP A 60 59.88 65.57 19.79
N GLY A 61 59.64 66.35 18.73
CA GLY A 61 58.91 65.90 17.54
C GLY A 61 59.58 64.71 16.85
N GLN A 62 60.88 64.78 16.58
CA GLN A 62 61.64 63.69 15.94
C GLN A 62 61.67 62.39 16.78
N PHE A 63 61.72 62.51 18.11
CA PHE A 63 61.58 61.36 19.00
C PHE A 63 60.18 60.75 18.95
N GLY A 64 59.15 61.61 18.96
CA GLY A 64 57.75 61.19 18.75
C GLY A 64 57.56 60.46 17.42
N ASP A 65 58.16 60.95 16.33
CA ASP A 65 58.12 60.34 15.00
C ASP A 65 58.79 58.96 14.98
N PHE A 66 59.93 58.80 15.68
CA PHE A 66 60.65 57.53 15.77
C PHE A 66 59.89 56.48 16.59
N VAL A 67 59.42 56.87 17.79
CA VAL A 67 58.63 55.99 18.66
C VAL A 67 57.32 55.63 17.96
N GLY A 68 56.65 56.61 17.36
CA GLY A 68 55.42 56.40 16.59
C GLY A 68 55.63 55.48 15.39
N GLY A 69 56.70 55.65 14.62
CA GLY A 69 57.02 54.81 13.46
C GLY A 69 57.41 53.38 13.83
N THR A 70 58.24 53.20 14.86
CA THR A 70 58.71 51.87 15.30
C THR A 70 57.60 51.10 15.99
N LEU A 71 56.90 51.73 16.93
CA LEU A 71 55.77 51.12 17.63
C LEU A 71 54.60 50.87 16.68
N GLY A 72 54.31 51.81 15.78
CA GLY A 72 53.28 51.66 14.76
C GLY A 72 53.55 50.47 13.83
N THR A 73 54.79 50.29 13.38
CA THR A 73 55.18 49.16 12.52
C THR A 73 55.08 47.82 13.26
N PHE A 74 55.52 47.77 14.53
CA PHE A 74 55.40 46.57 15.35
C PHE A 74 53.94 46.19 15.63
N LEU A 75 53.12 47.16 16.01
CA LEU A 75 51.68 46.94 16.22
C LEU A 75 51.01 46.49 14.93
N THR A 76 51.38 47.07 13.77
CA THR A 76 50.87 46.64 12.46
C THR A 76 51.25 45.19 12.15
N PHE A 77 52.49 44.77 12.42
CA PHE A 77 52.92 43.38 12.26
C PHE A 77 52.14 42.44 13.18
N LEU A 78 51.97 42.81 14.45
CA LEU A 78 51.18 42.04 15.41
C LEU A 78 49.72 41.92 14.97
N SER A 79 49.12 43.01 14.46
CA SER A 79 47.76 43.01 13.91
C SER A 79 47.61 42.04 12.74
N ILE A 80 48.59 41.97 11.82
CA ILE A 80 48.57 41.01 10.71
C ILE A 80 48.61 39.57 11.21
N VAL A 81 49.45 39.26 12.20
CA VAL A 81 49.55 37.91 12.79
C VAL A 81 48.24 37.51 13.49
N LEU A 82 47.66 38.42 14.27
CA LEU A 82 46.37 38.18 14.93
C LEU A 82 45.25 37.99 13.90
N LEU A 83 45.21 38.83 12.86
CA LEU A 83 44.24 38.71 11.77
C LEU A 83 44.35 37.37 11.04
N TYR A 84 45.57 36.91 10.75
CA TYR A 84 45.79 35.60 10.15
C TYR A 84 45.26 34.47 11.04
N LYS A 85 45.49 34.55 12.36
CA LYS A 85 44.98 33.56 13.32
C LYS A 85 43.46 33.57 13.42
N THR A 86 42.85 34.76 13.42
CA THR A 86 41.40 34.89 13.35
C THR A 86 40.85 34.28 12.06
N PHE A 87 41.50 34.51 10.92
CA PHE A 87 41.09 33.95 9.63
C PHE A 87 41.21 32.43 9.58
N GLU A 88 42.29 31.86 10.13
CA GLU A 88 42.48 30.40 10.24
C GLU A 88 41.37 29.75 11.07
N ALA A 89 41.11 30.29 12.26
CA ALA A 89 40.04 29.81 13.13
C ALA A 89 38.64 29.97 12.50
N GLN A 90 38.40 31.07 11.79
CA GLN A 90 37.15 31.33 11.08
C GLN A 90 36.96 30.35 9.91
N ARG A 91 38.02 30.01 9.18
CA ARG A 91 37.98 29.03 8.10
C ARG A 91 37.64 27.64 8.64
N GLU A 92 38.28 27.21 9.73
CA GLU A 92 38.00 25.92 10.38
C GLU A 92 36.56 25.86 10.90
N ALA A 93 36.09 26.90 11.58
CA ALA A 93 34.71 26.99 12.03
C ALA A 93 33.71 26.93 10.85
N ASN A 94 34.03 27.58 9.73
CA ASN A 94 33.19 27.55 8.53
C ASN A 94 33.15 26.15 7.88
N GLU A 95 34.28 25.46 7.77
CA GLU A 95 34.31 24.07 7.26
C GLU A 95 33.52 23.12 8.16
N LEU A 96 33.69 23.22 9.48
CA LEU A 96 32.89 22.42 10.43
C LEU A 96 31.40 22.73 10.31
N THR A 97 31.04 24.00 10.14
CA THR A 97 29.65 24.42 9.90
C THR A 97 29.11 23.81 8.61
N ARG A 98 29.88 23.78 7.53
CA ARG A 98 29.46 23.17 6.25
C ARG A 98 29.23 21.68 6.39
N LEU A 99 30.13 20.96 7.08
CA LEU A 99 29.97 19.53 7.34
C LEU A 99 28.76 19.24 8.22
N SER A 100 28.56 20.02 9.29
CA SER A 100 27.39 19.90 10.16
C SER A 100 26.09 20.19 9.41
N ASN A 101 26.06 21.23 8.56
CA ASN A 101 24.89 21.56 7.76
C ASN A 101 24.56 20.44 6.77
N ALA A 102 25.57 19.85 6.12
CA ALA A 102 25.36 18.71 5.22
C ALA A 102 24.77 17.48 5.95
N GLN A 103 25.22 17.21 7.18
CA GLN A 103 24.66 16.15 8.02
C GLN A 103 23.21 16.45 8.43
N ILE A 104 22.94 17.67 8.88
CA ILE A 104 21.60 18.12 9.24
C ILE A 104 20.66 18.04 8.04
N ASP A 105 21.12 18.36 6.83
CA ASP A 105 20.31 18.26 5.61
C ASP A 105 19.92 16.79 5.30
N GLU A 106 20.82 15.84 5.55
CA GLU A 106 20.54 14.41 5.38
C GLU A 106 19.56 13.90 6.45
N GLU A 107 19.78 14.27 7.72
CA GLU A 107 18.88 13.94 8.82
C GLU A 107 17.48 14.54 8.62
N ASN A 108 17.40 15.78 8.16
CA ASN A 108 16.13 16.45 7.86
C ASN A 108 15.34 15.72 6.77
N LYS A 109 16.01 15.18 5.74
CA LYS A 109 15.33 14.39 4.69
C LYS A 109 14.70 13.13 5.26
N LEU A 110 15.46 12.37 6.05
CA LEU A 110 14.96 11.17 6.73
C LEU A 110 13.81 11.51 7.69
N GLN A 111 13.91 12.64 8.39
CA GLN A 111 12.84 13.12 9.28
C GLN A 111 11.56 13.47 8.53
N VAL A 112 11.66 14.10 7.35
CA VAL A 112 10.49 14.41 6.51
C VAL A 112 9.80 13.13 6.03
N GLU A 113 10.56 12.13 5.61
CA GLU A 113 10.01 10.82 5.20
C GLU A 113 9.33 10.10 6.36
N TRP A 114 9.98 10.08 7.53
CA TRP A 114 9.39 9.52 8.75
C TRP A 114 8.09 10.22 9.15
N GLU A 115 8.07 11.56 9.08
CA GLU A 115 6.91 12.36 9.43
C GLU A 115 5.76 12.17 8.43
N LYS A 116 6.04 12.00 7.13
CA LYS A 116 5.03 11.61 6.14
C LYS A 116 4.37 10.27 6.50
N GLY A 117 5.18 9.26 6.85
CA GLY A 117 4.68 7.95 7.27
C GLY A 117 3.81 8.05 8.54
N ARG A 118 4.27 8.81 9.54
CA ARG A 118 3.53 9.07 10.78
C ARG A 118 2.20 9.79 10.52
N GLN A 119 2.19 10.79 9.65
CA GLN A 119 0.96 11.52 9.29
C GLN A 119 -0.04 10.63 8.56
N PHE A 120 0.44 9.74 7.69
CA PHE A 120 -0.43 8.75 7.06
C PHE A 120 -1.06 7.83 8.11
N GLU A 121 -0.26 7.26 9.00
CA GLU A 121 -0.72 6.34 10.05
C GLU A 121 -1.75 7.01 10.98
N GLU A 122 -1.51 8.26 11.37
CA GLU A 122 -2.43 9.06 12.20
C GLU A 122 -3.76 9.33 11.47
N LYS A 123 -3.72 9.70 10.19
CA LYS A 123 -4.92 9.89 9.35
C LYS A 123 -5.69 8.58 9.18
N PHE A 124 -5.00 7.48 8.90
CA PHE A 124 -5.59 6.16 8.74
C PHE A 124 -6.31 5.71 10.01
N HIS A 125 -5.65 5.80 11.17
CA HIS A 125 -6.27 5.42 12.44
C HIS A 125 -7.42 6.33 12.84
N THR A 126 -7.35 7.63 12.54
CA THR A 126 -8.45 8.56 12.76
C THR A 126 -9.66 8.20 11.91
N LEU A 127 -9.48 7.97 10.61
CA LEU A 127 -10.57 7.54 9.71
C LEU A 127 -11.11 6.17 10.12
N LEU A 128 -10.26 5.26 10.59
CA LEU A 128 -10.68 3.93 11.04
C LEU A 128 -11.53 4.02 12.31
N ALA A 129 -11.18 4.92 13.23
CA ALA A 129 -11.99 5.19 14.41
C ALA A 129 -13.37 5.74 14.03
N LEU A 130 -13.42 6.72 13.11
CA LEU A 130 -14.68 7.27 12.60
C LEU A 130 -15.52 6.21 11.86
N TYR A 131 -14.87 5.33 11.10
CA TYR A 131 -15.53 4.18 10.45
C TYR A 131 -16.19 3.27 11.47
N ARG A 132 -15.47 2.88 12.53
CA ARG A 132 -16.02 2.04 13.61
C ARG A 132 -17.15 2.74 14.35
N GLU A 133 -17.04 4.05 14.60
CA GLU A 133 -18.12 4.83 15.19
C GLU A 133 -19.38 4.84 14.32
N ALA A 134 -19.23 4.99 13.00
CA ALA A 134 -20.34 4.90 12.06
C ALA A 134 -20.96 3.50 12.00
N ALA A 135 -20.17 2.43 12.16
CA ALA A 135 -20.67 1.06 12.29
C ALA A 135 -21.50 0.84 13.56
N HIS A 136 -21.25 1.60 14.63
CA HIS A 136 -22.05 1.57 15.86
C HIS A 136 -23.32 2.44 15.81
N ALA A 137 -23.51 3.26 14.77
CA ALA A 137 -24.66 4.14 14.63
C ALA A 137 -25.93 3.43 14.12
N TYR A 138 -25.87 2.12 13.88
CA TYR A 138 -26.98 1.31 13.40
C TYR A 138 -28.02 1.06 14.49
N LYS A 139 -29.27 0.92 14.05
CA LYS A 139 -30.42 0.68 14.92
C LYS A 139 -31.30 -0.41 14.34
N ASP A 140 -31.85 -1.23 15.23
CA ASP A 140 -32.85 -2.24 14.89
C ASP A 140 -34.17 -1.57 14.45
N ARG A 141 -35.14 -2.36 14.00
CA ARG A 141 -36.47 -1.86 13.63
C ARG A 141 -37.23 -1.20 14.79
N ASN A 142 -36.87 -1.49 16.03
CA ASN A 142 -37.47 -0.90 17.23
C ASN A 142 -36.80 0.42 17.64
N GLY A 143 -35.69 0.80 16.98
CA GLY A 143 -34.91 2.00 17.25
C GLY A 143 -33.81 1.83 18.30
N ASN A 144 -33.56 0.60 18.77
CA ASN A 144 -32.47 0.30 19.71
C ASN A 144 -31.13 0.21 18.97
N PRO A 145 -30.01 0.63 19.60
CA PRO A 145 -28.68 0.41 19.03
C PRO A 145 -28.43 -1.08 18.76
N CYS A 146 -27.90 -1.39 17.58
CA CYS A 146 -27.52 -2.75 17.20
C CYS A 146 -26.21 -2.73 16.40
N THR A 147 -25.61 -3.91 16.24
CA THR A 147 -24.46 -4.12 15.37
C THR A 147 -24.87 -4.09 13.89
N VAL A 148 -23.91 -3.88 12.99
CA VAL A 148 -24.16 -3.96 11.54
C VAL A 148 -24.69 -5.36 11.17
N ASP A 149 -24.17 -6.41 11.81
CA ASP A 149 -24.58 -7.79 11.57
C ASP A 149 -26.05 -8.02 11.91
N GLU A 150 -26.46 -7.63 13.12
CA GLU A 150 -27.86 -7.72 13.54
C GLU A 150 -28.77 -6.93 12.61
N PHE A 151 -28.38 -5.71 12.23
CA PHE A 151 -29.13 -4.87 11.29
C PHE A 151 -29.31 -5.53 9.92
N VAL A 152 -28.24 -6.07 9.34
CA VAL A 152 -28.27 -6.71 8.02
C VAL A 152 -29.06 -8.01 8.08
N ILE A 153 -28.86 -8.85 9.10
CA ILE A 153 -29.61 -10.11 9.28
C ILE A 153 -31.11 -9.84 9.43
N GLU A 154 -31.49 -8.88 10.29
CA GLU A 154 -32.89 -8.47 10.46
C GLU A 154 -33.48 -7.96 9.14
N THR A 155 -32.72 -7.14 8.41
CA THR A 155 -33.13 -6.64 7.09
C THR A 155 -33.37 -7.77 6.11
N LEU A 156 -32.40 -8.68 5.96
CA LEU A 156 -32.48 -9.81 5.05
C LEU A 156 -33.69 -10.67 5.39
N THR A 157 -33.89 -11.01 6.67
CA THR A 157 -34.98 -11.88 7.13
C THR A 157 -36.36 -11.38 6.70
N VAL A 158 -36.59 -10.07 6.74
CA VAL A 158 -37.90 -9.48 6.39
C VAL A 158 -38.04 -9.18 4.90
N CYS A 159 -36.95 -9.16 4.13
CA CYS A 159 -37.05 -8.99 2.69
C CYS A 159 -37.77 -10.19 2.07
N GLU A 160 -38.98 -9.99 1.54
CA GLU A 160 -39.62 -10.98 0.67
C GLU A 160 -38.91 -10.97 -0.69
N PHE A 161 -38.17 -12.04 -0.99
CA PHE A 161 -37.43 -12.16 -2.23
C PHE A 161 -37.54 -13.57 -2.81
N ASN A 162 -38.26 -13.69 -3.91
CA ASN A 162 -38.37 -14.91 -4.70
C ASN A 162 -38.26 -14.54 -6.19
N ASN A 163 -37.03 -14.47 -6.68
CA ASN A 163 -36.73 -14.16 -8.08
C ASN A 163 -36.01 -15.37 -8.73
N ARG A 164 -36.56 -15.84 -9.85
CA ARG A 164 -36.00 -16.95 -10.66
C ARG A 164 -35.52 -16.50 -12.04
N ASP A 165 -35.33 -15.20 -12.24
CA ASP A 165 -34.72 -14.65 -13.45
C ASP A 165 -33.25 -15.05 -13.54
N LYS A 166 -32.63 -14.73 -14.69
CA LYS A 166 -31.18 -14.85 -14.88
C LYS A 166 -30.43 -14.11 -13.77
N TYR A 167 -29.29 -14.66 -13.34
CA TYR A 167 -28.49 -14.18 -12.21
C TYR A 167 -28.35 -12.66 -12.13
N LEU A 168 -27.84 -12.00 -13.17
CA LEU A 168 -27.66 -10.54 -13.18
C LEU A 168 -28.96 -9.74 -12.94
N LYS A 169 -30.10 -10.22 -13.47
CA LYS A 169 -31.41 -9.59 -13.22
C LYS A 169 -31.86 -9.83 -11.78
N SER A 170 -31.61 -11.03 -11.25
CA SER A 170 -31.88 -11.37 -9.85
C SER A 170 -31.06 -10.50 -8.90
N THR A 171 -29.75 -10.33 -9.12
CA THR A 171 -28.87 -9.44 -8.35
C THR A 171 -29.38 -7.99 -8.36
N ASN A 172 -29.80 -7.49 -9.52
CA ASN A 172 -30.39 -6.16 -9.63
C ASN A 172 -31.69 -6.02 -8.83
N ALA A 173 -32.56 -7.02 -8.87
CA ALA A 173 -33.79 -7.06 -8.09
C ALA A 173 -33.48 -7.14 -6.59
N ALA A 174 -32.55 -7.99 -6.18
CA ALA A 174 -32.11 -8.18 -4.80
C ALA A 174 -31.59 -6.87 -4.19
N CYS A 175 -30.70 -6.18 -4.89
CA CYS A 175 -30.17 -4.88 -4.48
C CYS A 175 -31.31 -3.84 -4.29
N ARG A 176 -32.26 -3.78 -5.22
CA ARG A 176 -33.42 -2.88 -5.12
C ARG A 176 -34.31 -3.23 -3.93
N THR A 177 -34.58 -4.51 -3.71
CA THR A 177 -35.39 -5.00 -2.59
C THR A 177 -34.73 -4.71 -1.25
N PHE A 178 -33.42 -4.97 -1.12
CA PHE A 178 -32.66 -4.67 0.08
C PHE A 178 -32.77 -3.20 0.44
N PHE A 179 -32.46 -2.29 -0.50
CA PHE A 179 -32.51 -0.85 -0.24
C PHE A 179 -33.92 -0.26 -0.13
N ALA A 180 -34.94 -0.93 -0.66
CA ALA A 180 -36.33 -0.58 -0.38
C ALA A 180 -36.69 -0.84 1.10
N ASN A 181 -36.13 -1.89 1.71
CA ASN A 181 -36.37 -2.26 3.10
C ASN A 181 -35.56 -1.45 4.11
N VAL A 182 -34.45 -0.81 3.70
CA VAL A 182 -33.59 0.01 4.59
C VAL A 182 -33.66 1.52 4.32
N ARG A 183 -34.73 2.01 3.70
CA ARG A 183 -34.87 3.44 3.34
C ARG A 183 -34.64 4.40 4.52
N GLY A 184 -35.17 4.04 5.70
CA GLY A 184 -35.01 4.86 6.92
C GLY A 184 -33.56 4.95 7.42
N SER A 185 -32.76 3.93 7.17
CA SER A 185 -31.36 3.82 7.64
C SER A 185 -30.34 4.19 6.56
N LEU A 186 -30.79 4.63 5.38
CA LEU A 186 -29.91 5.05 4.28
C LEU A 186 -28.88 6.12 4.68
N PRO A 187 -29.21 7.15 5.48
CA PRO A 187 -28.21 8.12 5.92
C PRO A 187 -27.05 7.46 6.68
N THR A 188 -27.34 6.55 7.60
CA THR A 188 -26.34 5.79 8.37
C THR A 188 -25.49 4.94 7.45
N ILE A 189 -26.11 4.17 6.54
CA ILE A 189 -25.40 3.33 5.57
C ILE A 189 -24.49 4.19 4.68
N ASN A 190 -24.99 5.32 4.18
CA ASN A 190 -24.21 6.18 3.29
C ASN A 190 -23.00 6.79 4.01
N THR A 191 -23.15 7.22 5.26
CA THR A 191 -22.02 7.70 6.08
C THR A 191 -20.99 6.60 6.28
N HIS A 192 -21.44 5.40 6.68
CA HIS A 192 -20.58 4.25 6.90
C HIS A 192 -19.79 3.86 5.63
N MET A 193 -20.47 3.73 4.49
CA MET A 193 -19.84 3.38 3.21
C MET A 193 -18.92 4.47 2.67
N ARG A 194 -19.21 5.77 2.92
CA ARG A 194 -18.33 6.88 2.54
C ARG A 194 -17.03 6.86 3.33
N LEU A 195 -17.08 6.55 4.63
CA LEU A 195 -15.88 6.41 5.46
C LEU A 195 -15.03 5.22 5.01
N LEU A 196 -15.66 4.11 4.64
CA LEU A 196 -14.94 2.99 4.02
C LEU A 196 -14.26 3.40 2.71
N TYR A 197 -14.99 4.07 1.83
CA TYR A 197 -14.42 4.61 0.58
C TYR A 197 -13.21 5.52 0.86
N GLN A 198 -13.33 6.45 1.82
CA GLN A 198 -12.25 7.35 2.20
C GLN A 198 -11.03 6.60 2.74
N LEU A 199 -11.22 5.55 3.55
CA LEU A 199 -10.13 4.69 4.02
C LEU A 199 -9.41 4.00 2.86
N LEU A 200 -10.16 3.42 1.93
CA LEU A 200 -9.59 2.74 0.78
C LEU A 200 -8.90 3.71 -0.20
N SER A 201 -9.47 4.91 -0.39
CA SER A 201 -8.89 5.98 -1.22
C SER A 201 -7.60 6.50 -0.60
N LEU A 202 -7.60 6.77 0.72
CA LEU A 202 -6.41 7.19 1.45
C LEU A 202 -5.29 6.17 1.30
N LEU A 203 -5.61 4.87 1.37
CA LEU A 203 -4.63 3.81 1.15
C LEU A 203 -4.10 3.81 -0.30
N SER A 204 -4.99 4.00 -1.29
CA SER A 204 -4.59 3.94 -2.71
C SER A 204 -3.81 5.15 -3.19
N GLU A 205 -4.03 6.31 -2.58
CA GLU A 205 -3.34 7.56 -2.88
C GLU A 205 -2.06 7.74 -2.06
N SER A 206 -1.76 6.81 -1.15
CA SER A 206 -0.57 6.88 -0.31
C SER A 206 0.71 6.58 -1.12
N GLU A 207 1.82 7.24 -0.76
CA GLU A 207 3.16 6.95 -1.30
C GLU A 207 3.79 5.70 -0.64
N LEU A 208 2.97 4.78 -0.11
CA LEU A 208 3.45 3.56 0.52
C LEU A 208 3.99 2.57 -0.52
N ASP A 209 4.96 1.76 -0.11
CA ASP A 209 5.35 0.61 -0.90
C ASP A 209 4.23 -0.46 -0.92
N GLU A 210 4.18 -1.24 -1.98
CA GLU A 210 3.14 -2.26 -2.22
C GLU A 210 3.04 -3.31 -1.09
N LYS A 211 4.13 -3.60 -0.37
CA LYS A 211 4.09 -4.54 0.76
C LYS A 211 3.39 -3.89 1.96
N SER A 212 3.74 -2.65 2.29
CA SER A 212 3.08 -1.88 3.35
C SER A 212 1.60 -1.64 3.06
N GLU A 213 1.27 -1.24 1.82
CA GLU A 213 -0.11 -1.07 1.38
C GLU A 213 -0.95 -2.33 1.60
N ARG A 214 -0.42 -3.51 1.23
CA ARG A 214 -1.08 -4.80 1.47
C ARG A 214 -1.26 -5.14 2.94
N VAL A 215 -0.36 -4.70 3.83
CA VAL A 215 -0.51 -4.92 5.28
C VAL A 215 -1.70 -4.12 5.81
N TYR A 216 -1.82 -2.85 5.44
CA TYR A 216 -2.97 -2.01 5.82
C TYR A 216 -4.27 -2.53 5.21
N ALA A 217 -4.28 -2.92 3.93
CA ALA A 217 -5.45 -3.52 3.27
C ALA A 217 -5.93 -4.79 3.99
N LYS A 218 -5.00 -5.68 4.38
CA LYS A 218 -5.31 -6.89 5.15
C LYS A 218 -5.83 -6.55 6.55
N SER A 219 -5.27 -5.54 7.20
CA SER A 219 -5.73 -5.07 8.51
C SER A 219 -7.14 -4.50 8.45
N LEU A 220 -7.46 -3.70 7.43
CA LEU A 220 -8.82 -3.19 7.20
C LEU A 220 -9.79 -4.34 6.92
N ARG A 221 -9.45 -5.26 6.00
CA ARG A 221 -10.30 -6.41 5.69
C ARG A 221 -10.55 -7.31 6.90
N GLY A 222 -9.55 -7.48 7.77
CA GLY A 222 -9.69 -8.28 9.00
C GLY A 222 -10.63 -7.66 10.04
N GLN A 223 -11.10 -6.43 9.85
CA GLN A 223 -12.07 -5.77 10.72
C GLN A 223 -13.51 -5.84 10.21
N LEU A 224 -13.70 -6.26 8.96
CA LEU A 224 -15.02 -6.36 8.33
C LEU A 224 -15.68 -7.68 8.72
N SER A 225 -16.93 -7.61 9.19
CA SER A 225 -17.75 -8.79 9.38
C SER A 225 -18.33 -9.31 8.05
N ASP A 226 -18.80 -10.55 8.09
CA ASP A 226 -19.49 -11.20 6.97
C ASP A 226 -20.70 -10.40 6.47
N MET A 227 -21.47 -9.82 7.39
CA MET A 227 -22.65 -9.03 7.06
C MET A 227 -22.28 -7.61 6.58
N GLU A 228 -21.18 -7.03 7.06
CA GLU A 228 -20.61 -5.82 6.47
C GLU A 228 -20.22 -6.08 5.01
N LEU A 229 -19.62 -7.23 4.69
CA LEU A 229 -19.32 -7.60 3.30
C LEU A 229 -20.59 -7.69 2.44
N VAL A 230 -21.68 -8.26 2.95
CA VAL A 230 -22.99 -8.26 2.25
C VAL A 230 -23.47 -6.83 2.00
N LEU A 231 -23.36 -5.94 2.99
CA LEU A 231 -23.75 -4.55 2.83
C LEU A 231 -22.88 -3.80 1.82
N ILE A 232 -21.56 -4.01 1.85
CA ILE A 232 -20.60 -3.47 0.89
C ILE A 232 -20.92 -3.98 -0.52
N ARG A 233 -21.20 -5.27 -0.66
CA ARG A 233 -21.59 -5.91 -1.94
C ARG A 233 -22.79 -5.22 -2.55
N TYR A 234 -23.85 -4.98 -1.77
CA TYR A 234 -25.04 -4.27 -2.27
C TYR A 234 -24.79 -2.79 -2.50
N ASN A 235 -23.98 -2.13 -1.67
CA ASN A 235 -23.64 -0.72 -1.87
C ASN A 235 -22.89 -0.49 -3.19
N CYS A 236 -21.83 -1.27 -3.45
CA CYS A 236 -21.07 -1.21 -4.69
C CYS A 236 -21.93 -1.55 -5.91
N TRP A 237 -22.96 -2.39 -5.76
CA TRP A 237 -23.87 -2.72 -6.86
C TRP A 237 -24.73 -1.52 -7.30
N ARG A 238 -24.96 -0.54 -6.42
CA ARG A 238 -25.66 0.70 -6.78
C ARG A 238 -24.73 1.66 -7.50
N LYS A 239 -25.32 2.54 -8.31
CA LYS A 239 -24.62 3.68 -8.95
C LYS A 239 -23.89 4.59 -7.94
N VAL A 240 -24.44 4.75 -6.73
CA VAL A 240 -23.82 5.58 -5.68
C VAL A 240 -22.50 4.96 -5.15
N GLY A 241 -22.34 3.63 -5.24
CA GLY A 241 -21.15 2.92 -4.80
C GLY A 241 -20.15 2.59 -5.92
N GLU A 242 -20.38 3.08 -7.13
CA GLU A 242 -19.59 2.74 -8.32
C GLU A 242 -18.11 3.07 -8.16
N ASN A 243 -17.80 4.27 -7.65
CA ASN A 243 -16.41 4.70 -7.40
C ASN A 243 -15.65 3.82 -6.39
N MET A 244 -16.36 3.06 -5.55
CA MET A 244 -15.75 2.19 -4.54
C MET A 244 -15.34 0.82 -5.12
N ARG A 245 -15.93 0.40 -6.24
CA ARG A 245 -15.67 -0.89 -6.92
C ARG A 245 -14.18 -1.13 -7.19
N PRO A 246 -13.44 -0.25 -7.89
CA PRO A 246 -12.03 -0.50 -8.21
C PRO A 246 -11.18 -0.68 -6.97
N LEU A 247 -11.43 0.11 -5.92
CA LEU A 247 -10.71 0.01 -4.64
C LEU A 247 -11.02 -1.30 -3.91
N VAL A 248 -12.30 -1.70 -3.85
CA VAL A 248 -12.74 -2.96 -3.25
C VAL A 248 -12.10 -4.17 -3.93
N ALA A 249 -11.89 -4.11 -5.24
CA ALA A 249 -11.19 -5.16 -5.98
C ALA A 249 -9.68 -5.12 -5.84
N LYS A 250 -9.04 -3.94 -5.95
CA LYS A 250 -7.59 -3.76 -5.71
C LYS A 250 -7.17 -4.40 -4.39
N TYR A 251 -7.92 -4.13 -3.33
CA TYR A 251 -7.63 -4.65 -1.99
C TYR A 251 -8.27 -6.01 -1.67
N ASN A 252 -8.98 -6.60 -2.64
CA ASN A 252 -9.70 -7.87 -2.48
C ASN A 252 -10.52 -7.92 -1.18
N ILE A 253 -11.32 -6.87 -0.95
CA ILE A 253 -12.19 -6.73 0.22
C ILE A 253 -13.25 -7.84 0.23
N MET A 254 -13.80 -8.18 -0.94
CA MET A 254 -14.85 -9.20 -1.11
C MET A 254 -14.35 -10.66 -0.99
N LYS A 255 -13.12 -10.88 -0.50
CA LYS A 255 -12.49 -12.22 -0.45
C LYS A 255 -13.35 -13.24 0.31
N HIS A 256 -13.96 -12.82 1.41
CA HIS A 256 -14.71 -13.68 2.34
C HIS A 256 -16.22 -13.42 2.27
N LEU A 257 -16.74 -12.97 1.13
CA LEU A 257 -18.16 -12.68 0.97
C LEU A 257 -19.01 -13.96 1.14
N PRO A 258 -19.94 -14.01 2.11
CA PRO A 258 -20.82 -15.16 2.25
C PRO A 258 -21.96 -15.13 1.22
N LEU A 259 -21.79 -15.84 0.10
CA LEU A 259 -22.71 -15.75 -1.03
C LEU A 259 -24.15 -16.17 -0.70
N LEU A 260 -24.33 -17.18 0.16
CA LEU A 260 -25.66 -17.68 0.50
C LEU A 260 -26.46 -16.73 1.40
N ASN A 261 -25.82 -15.71 1.98
CA ASN A 261 -26.50 -14.64 2.71
C ASN A 261 -27.08 -13.57 1.77
N LEU A 262 -26.66 -13.53 0.51
CA LEU A 262 -27.24 -12.63 -0.49
C LEU A 262 -28.65 -13.11 -0.86
N LEU A 263 -29.58 -12.17 -1.01
CA LEU A 263 -30.99 -12.41 -1.34
C LEU A 263 -31.15 -13.23 -2.64
N GLU A 264 -30.32 -13.00 -3.65
CA GLU A 264 -30.35 -13.71 -4.92
C GLU A 264 -30.08 -15.23 -4.80
N TYR A 265 -29.36 -15.67 -3.76
CA TYR A 265 -29.09 -17.09 -3.48
C TYR A 265 -30.15 -17.73 -2.57
N ARG A 266 -31.08 -16.95 -2.01
CA ARG A 266 -32.11 -17.45 -1.08
C ARG A 266 -32.95 -18.60 -1.67
N LYS A 267 -33.18 -18.60 -2.98
CA LYS A 267 -33.93 -19.65 -3.67
C LYS A 267 -33.35 -21.06 -3.49
N TYR A 268 -32.07 -21.17 -3.16
CA TYR A 268 -31.41 -22.46 -2.89
C TYR A 268 -31.50 -22.88 -1.42
N THR A 269 -31.83 -21.94 -0.51
CA THR A 269 -31.96 -22.21 0.92
C THR A 269 -33.39 -22.59 1.28
N GLU A 270 -33.57 -23.31 2.39
CA GLU A 270 -34.89 -23.67 2.91
C GLU A 270 -35.80 -22.44 3.10
N MET A 271 -35.23 -21.28 3.47
CA MET A 271 -35.97 -20.01 3.53
C MET A 271 -36.63 -19.60 2.19
N GLY A 272 -36.03 -19.96 1.06
CA GLY A 272 -36.57 -19.69 -0.28
C GLY A 272 -37.23 -20.91 -0.95
N GLY A 273 -37.37 -22.02 -0.22
CA GLY A 273 -37.94 -23.26 -0.74
C GLY A 273 -36.96 -24.18 -1.48
N GLY A 274 -35.65 -23.95 -1.34
CA GLY A 274 -34.59 -24.84 -1.85
C GLY A 274 -34.17 -25.91 -0.83
N SER A 275 -33.19 -26.73 -1.21
CA SER A 275 -32.73 -27.89 -0.43
C SER A 275 -31.61 -27.61 0.59
N ILE A 276 -31.00 -26.42 0.60
CA ILE A 276 -29.90 -26.11 1.53
C ILE A 276 -30.47 -25.74 2.91
N PRO A 277 -30.16 -26.48 3.99
CA PRO A 277 -30.67 -26.16 5.32
C PRO A 277 -30.11 -24.85 5.87
N ASN A 278 -30.94 -24.07 6.55
CA ASN A 278 -30.54 -22.73 7.02
C ASN A 278 -29.35 -22.75 8.00
N ASP A 279 -29.26 -23.78 8.84
CA ASP A 279 -28.16 -23.95 9.82
C ASP A 279 -26.80 -24.20 9.14
N TYR A 280 -26.79 -24.58 7.86
CA TYR A 280 -25.60 -24.91 7.08
C TYR A 280 -25.18 -23.79 6.11
N ILE A 281 -25.91 -22.67 6.08
CA ILE A 281 -25.60 -21.51 5.22
C ILE A 281 -24.17 -21.01 5.44
N GLY A 282 -23.75 -20.89 6.70
CA GLY A 282 -22.38 -20.46 7.04
C GLY A 282 -21.33 -21.46 6.52
N LEU A 283 -21.51 -22.74 6.84
CA LEU A 283 -20.57 -23.80 6.43
C LEU A 283 -20.37 -23.86 4.92
N LEU A 284 -21.46 -23.79 4.14
CA LEU A 284 -21.37 -23.84 2.69
C LEU A 284 -20.82 -22.53 2.11
N SER A 285 -21.13 -21.39 2.72
CA SER A 285 -20.55 -20.10 2.31
C SER A 285 -19.03 -20.10 2.48
N ASP A 286 -18.53 -20.63 3.59
CA ASP A 286 -17.09 -20.80 3.83
C ASP A 286 -16.46 -21.70 2.76
N GLU A 287 -17.14 -22.80 2.40
CA GLU A 287 -16.66 -23.71 1.37
C GLU A 287 -16.61 -23.05 -0.02
N LEU A 288 -17.64 -22.28 -0.40
CA LEU A 288 -17.64 -21.52 -1.64
C LEU A 288 -16.52 -20.47 -1.68
N VAL A 289 -16.19 -19.86 -0.53
CA VAL A 289 -15.03 -18.96 -0.40
C VAL A 289 -13.71 -19.72 -0.61
N LEU A 290 -13.59 -20.94 -0.09
CA LEU A 290 -12.42 -21.80 -0.34
C LEU A 290 -12.29 -22.16 -1.81
N TRP A 291 -13.40 -22.54 -2.47
CA TRP A 291 -13.41 -22.83 -3.91
C TRP A 291 -12.98 -21.62 -4.72
N ARG A 292 -13.53 -20.42 -4.44
CA ARG A 292 -13.13 -19.19 -5.12
C ARG A 292 -11.65 -18.87 -4.93
N ARG A 293 -11.11 -19.11 -3.72
CA ARG A 293 -9.68 -18.94 -3.45
C ARG A 293 -8.84 -19.89 -4.30
N GLU A 294 -9.26 -21.15 -4.41
CA GLU A 294 -8.55 -22.15 -5.21
C GLU A 294 -8.58 -21.80 -6.70
N ILE A 295 -9.76 -21.43 -7.23
CA ILE A 295 -9.89 -20.94 -8.60
C ILE A 295 -8.92 -19.78 -8.85
N SER A 296 -8.92 -18.76 -7.97
CA SER A 296 -8.04 -17.60 -8.10
C SER A 296 -6.55 -17.97 -8.07
N HIS A 297 -6.19 -18.95 -7.24
CA HIS A 297 -4.82 -19.45 -7.11
C HIS A 297 -4.37 -20.18 -8.38
N LEU A 298 -5.20 -21.08 -8.92
CA LEU A 298 -4.89 -21.82 -10.15
C LEU A 298 -4.76 -20.90 -11.35
N PHE A 299 -5.64 -19.92 -11.50
CA PHE A 299 -5.54 -18.91 -12.55
C PHE A 299 -4.25 -18.09 -12.44
N LYS A 300 -3.84 -17.74 -11.22
CA LYS A 300 -2.55 -17.07 -11.01
C LYS A 300 -1.39 -17.98 -11.40
N MET A 301 -1.38 -19.24 -10.96
CA MET A 301 -0.31 -20.18 -11.28
C MET A 301 -0.21 -20.45 -12.78
N ALA A 302 -1.34 -20.64 -13.48
CA ALA A 302 -1.37 -20.80 -14.94
C ALA A 302 -0.83 -19.54 -15.64
N CYS A 303 -1.20 -18.35 -15.15
CA CYS A 303 -0.66 -17.10 -15.64
C CYS A 303 0.86 -16.97 -15.41
N ASP A 304 1.37 -17.38 -14.24
CA ASP A 304 2.79 -17.23 -13.90
C ASP A 304 3.69 -18.28 -14.60
N THR A 305 3.16 -19.47 -14.91
CA THR A 305 3.95 -20.64 -15.39
C THR A 305 3.75 -21.02 -16.85
N ASP A 306 2.68 -20.52 -17.51
CA ASP A 306 2.29 -20.98 -18.86
C ASP A 306 1.98 -22.49 -18.93
N GLU A 307 1.59 -23.10 -17.82
CA GLU A 307 1.26 -24.52 -17.73
C GLU A 307 -0.18 -24.73 -17.26
N GLN A 308 -0.83 -25.79 -17.77
CA GLN A 308 -2.13 -26.23 -17.29
C GLN A 308 -2.06 -26.58 -15.79
N GLN A 309 -2.98 -26.03 -15.00
CA GLN A 309 -3.03 -26.24 -13.56
C GLN A 309 -4.26 -27.06 -13.17
N GLU A 310 -4.07 -28.00 -12.26
CA GLU A 310 -5.17 -28.80 -11.70
C GLU A 310 -5.00 -28.97 -10.19
N GLN A 311 -6.11 -28.91 -9.46
CA GLN A 311 -6.14 -29.18 -8.03
C GLN A 311 -7.38 -30.01 -7.68
N VAL A 312 -7.21 -30.93 -6.73
CA VAL A 312 -8.31 -31.73 -6.18
C VAL A 312 -8.47 -31.42 -4.70
N MET A 313 -9.71 -31.14 -4.28
CA MET A 313 -10.13 -31.02 -2.88
C MET A 313 -10.96 -32.25 -2.51
N SER A 314 -10.57 -32.96 -1.44
CA SER A 314 -11.26 -34.18 -0.99
C SER A 314 -12.04 -33.94 0.30
N TYR A 315 -13.32 -34.30 0.29
CA TYR A 315 -14.25 -34.19 1.41
C TYR A 315 -14.57 -35.59 1.96
N GLY A 316 -13.69 -36.02 2.87
CA GLY A 316 -13.70 -37.36 3.42
C GLY A 316 -13.61 -38.44 2.34
N SER A 317 -14.40 -39.51 2.48
CA SER A 317 -14.44 -40.62 1.51
C SER A 317 -15.61 -40.54 0.53
N LEU A 318 -16.34 -39.42 0.52
CA LEU A 318 -17.61 -39.29 -0.20
C LEU A 318 -17.50 -38.42 -1.45
N PHE A 319 -16.80 -37.29 -1.39
CA PHE A 319 -16.67 -36.37 -2.53
C PHE A 319 -15.23 -35.96 -2.79
N ASP A 320 -14.89 -35.82 -4.07
CA ASP A 320 -13.76 -35.02 -4.54
C ASP A 320 -14.29 -33.90 -5.44
N VAL A 321 -13.69 -32.73 -5.35
CA VAL A 321 -13.94 -31.60 -6.24
C VAL A 321 -12.63 -31.27 -6.95
N LYS A 322 -12.61 -31.49 -8.27
CA LYS A 322 -11.47 -31.19 -9.13
C LYS A 322 -11.69 -29.85 -9.82
N PHE A 323 -10.67 -29.01 -9.81
CA PHE A 323 -10.58 -27.75 -10.54
C PHE A 323 -9.46 -27.87 -11.57
N SER A 324 -9.70 -27.42 -12.80
CA SER A 324 -8.72 -27.44 -13.88
C SER A 324 -8.76 -26.10 -14.63
N VAL A 325 -7.60 -25.52 -14.91
CA VAL A 325 -7.43 -24.27 -15.66
C VAL A 325 -6.40 -24.50 -16.76
N SER A 326 -6.71 -24.07 -17.99
CA SER A 326 -5.76 -24.14 -19.11
C SER A 326 -4.56 -23.23 -18.93
N ASP A 327 -3.46 -23.56 -19.61
CA ASP A 327 -2.23 -22.75 -19.68
C ASP A 327 -2.46 -21.31 -20.12
N ASP A 328 -3.35 -21.10 -21.10
CA ASP A 328 -3.74 -19.79 -21.64
C ASP A 328 -4.78 -19.04 -20.80
N CYS A 329 -5.20 -19.60 -19.66
CA CYS A 329 -6.25 -19.05 -18.78
C CYS A 329 -7.60 -18.84 -19.48
N ARG A 330 -7.91 -19.52 -20.60
CA ARG A 330 -9.19 -19.38 -21.32
C ARG A 330 -10.23 -20.41 -20.92
N ASP A 331 -9.81 -21.62 -20.59
CA ASP A 331 -10.69 -22.72 -20.24
C ASP A 331 -10.59 -23.02 -18.73
N TYR A 332 -11.75 -23.14 -18.09
CA TYR A 332 -11.89 -23.60 -16.71
C TYR A 332 -12.90 -24.74 -16.63
N GLU A 333 -12.59 -25.77 -15.87
CA GLU A 333 -13.49 -26.89 -15.57
C GLU A 333 -13.51 -27.19 -14.07
N ILE A 334 -14.71 -27.38 -13.54
CA ILE A 334 -14.94 -27.97 -12.22
C ILE A 334 -15.67 -29.30 -12.36
N MET A 335 -15.23 -30.29 -11.60
CA MET A 335 -15.83 -31.61 -11.55
C MET A 335 -16.04 -32.08 -10.11
N LEU A 336 -17.30 -32.25 -9.72
CA LEU A 336 -17.69 -32.83 -8.44
C LEU A 336 -17.91 -34.34 -8.64
N ILE A 337 -17.10 -35.15 -7.97
CA ILE A 337 -17.10 -36.60 -8.05
C ILE A 337 -17.61 -37.16 -6.74
N GLN A 338 -18.84 -37.68 -6.74
CA GLN A 338 -19.38 -38.45 -5.64
C GLN A 338 -18.91 -39.90 -5.76
N LYS A 339 -18.13 -40.36 -4.79
CA LYS A 339 -17.54 -41.71 -4.79
C LYS A 339 -18.55 -42.81 -4.40
N LYS A 340 -19.49 -42.49 -3.51
CA LYS A 340 -20.42 -43.47 -2.91
C LYS A 340 -21.85 -42.93 -2.87
N ASN A 341 -22.84 -43.81 -3.02
CA ASN A 341 -24.26 -43.49 -2.83
C ASN A 341 -24.74 -43.69 -1.38
N SER A 342 -23.93 -43.30 -0.39
CA SER A 342 -24.31 -43.44 1.01
C SER A 342 -23.49 -42.50 1.87
N LYS A 343 -24.19 -41.72 2.71
CA LYS A 343 -23.58 -40.88 3.74
C LYS A 343 -23.32 -41.61 5.08
N VAL A 344 -23.62 -42.92 5.16
CA VAL A 344 -23.44 -43.70 6.39
C VAL A 344 -21.96 -43.77 6.77
N GLY A 345 -21.65 -43.38 8.01
CA GLY A 345 -20.28 -43.40 8.55
C GLY A 345 -19.40 -42.22 8.09
N ILE A 346 -19.92 -41.28 7.31
CA ILE A 346 -19.21 -40.06 6.93
C ILE A 346 -19.26 -39.08 8.11
N LYS A 347 -18.10 -38.57 8.53
CA LYS A 347 -17.97 -37.58 9.61
C LYS A 347 -17.89 -36.14 9.10
N ASP A 348 -17.45 -35.97 7.85
CA ASP A 348 -17.28 -34.67 7.23
C ASP A 348 -18.65 -34.02 6.98
N GLU A 349 -18.92 -32.87 7.61
CA GLU A 349 -20.21 -32.18 7.54
C GLU A 349 -20.43 -31.53 6.16
N VAL A 350 -19.37 -31.05 5.51
CA VAL A 350 -19.46 -30.48 4.14
C VAL A 350 -19.83 -31.59 3.17
N ALA A 351 -19.22 -32.77 3.29
CA ALA A 351 -19.55 -33.93 2.46
C ALA A 351 -21.01 -34.37 2.63
N LYS A 352 -21.54 -34.37 3.86
CA LYS A 352 -22.96 -34.67 4.11
C LYS A 352 -23.86 -33.62 3.49
N LEU A 353 -23.52 -32.34 3.63
CA LEU A 353 -24.28 -31.24 3.07
C LEU A 353 -24.33 -31.33 1.53
N LEU A 354 -23.19 -31.50 0.87
CA LEU A 354 -23.11 -31.67 -0.58
C LEU A 354 -23.91 -32.87 -1.08
N PHE A 355 -24.05 -33.92 -0.27
CA PHE A 355 -24.91 -35.08 -0.58
C PHE A 355 -26.40 -34.72 -0.51
N ASP A 356 -26.81 -33.86 0.41
CA ASP A 356 -28.21 -33.57 0.71
C ASP A 356 -28.81 -32.49 -0.22
N ILE A 357 -27.96 -31.70 -0.91
CA ILE A 357 -28.41 -30.72 -1.90
C ILE A 357 -29.01 -31.42 -3.13
N SER A 358 -30.18 -30.96 -3.55
CA SER A 358 -30.87 -31.48 -4.73
C SER A 358 -30.08 -31.23 -6.02
N ASP A 359 -30.23 -32.11 -7.02
CA ASP A 359 -29.56 -31.94 -8.31
C ASP A 359 -29.92 -30.63 -9.02
N GLU A 360 -31.15 -30.15 -8.84
CA GLU A 360 -31.63 -28.88 -9.40
C GLU A 360 -30.98 -27.68 -8.71
N ASP A 361 -30.94 -27.69 -7.38
CA ASP A 361 -30.32 -26.61 -6.61
C ASP A 361 -28.81 -26.60 -6.80
N MET A 362 -28.15 -27.77 -6.84
CA MET A 362 -26.71 -27.88 -7.09
C MET A 362 -26.34 -27.32 -8.47
N LYS A 363 -27.14 -27.63 -9.51
CA LYS A 363 -26.95 -27.05 -10.84
C LYS A 363 -27.09 -25.53 -10.81
N GLY A 364 -28.16 -25.04 -10.20
CA GLY A 364 -28.39 -23.59 -10.09
C GLY A 364 -27.26 -22.90 -9.34
N LEU A 365 -26.90 -23.41 -8.16
CA LEU A 365 -25.87 -22.88 -7.29
C LEU A 365 -24.52 -22.83 -7.99
N LEU A 366 -24.08 -23.92 -8.63
CA LEU A 366 -22.81 -23.94 -9.36
C LEU A 366 -22.83 -22.95 -10.51
N SER A 367 -23.93 -22.87 -11.28
CA SER A 367 -24.03 -21.89 -12.37
C SER A 367 -23.92 -20.46 -11.83
N GLU A 368 -24.62 -20.10 -10.76
CA GLU A 368 -24.63 -18.73 -10.23
C GLU A 368 -23.35 -18.37 -9.49
N PHE A 369 -22.77 -19.31 -8.75
CA PHE A 369 -21.46 -19.17 -8.12
C PHE A 369 -20.38 -18.83 -9.15
N HIS A 370 -20.31 -19.57 -10.26
CA HIS A 370 -19.30 -19.28 -11.28
C HIS A 370 -19.59 -17.97 -12.01
N ARG A 371 -20.86 -17.58 -12.18
CA ARG A 371 -21.17 -16.23 -12.64
C ARG A 371 -20.70 -15.18 -11.65
N GLU A 372 -20.81 -15.38 -10.34
CA GLU A 372 -20.22 -14.44 -9.38
C GLU A 372 -18.69 -14.37 -9.52
N VAL A 373 -18.03 -15.50 -9.76
CA VAL A 373 -16.57 -15.59 -9.90
C VAL A 373 -16.05 -14.97 -11.20
N PHE A 374 -16.75 -15.17 -12.32
CA PHE A 374 -16.29 -14.76 -13.66
C PHE A 374 -17.05 -13.55 -14.20
N ASP A 375 -18.40 -13.54 -14.16
CA ASP A 375 -19.20 -12.42 -14.66
C ASP A 375 -19.09 -11.21 -13.72
N LEU A 376 -19.29 -11.43 -12.42
CA LEU A 376 -19.33 -10.36 -11.42
C LEU A 376 -17.99 -10.15 -10.72
N ALA A 377 -16.92 -10.73 -11.27
CA ALA A 377 -15.55 -10.48 -10.87
C ALA A 377 -15.29 -8.96 -10.92
N ASN A 378 -14.97 -8.37 -9.76
CA ASN A 378 -14.86 -6.92 -9.61
C ASN A 378 -16.09 -6.17 -10.14
N PHE A 379 -17.30 -6.57 -9.78
CA PHE A 379 -18.53 -5.86 -10.15
C PHE A 379 -18.73 -5.69 -11.66
N ASN A 380 -18.38 -6.71 -12.45
CA ASN A 380 -18.45 -6.73 -13.91
C ASN A 380 -17.39 -5.84 -14.61
N GLU A 381 -16.26 -5.55 -13.97
CA GLU A 381 -15.18 -4.75 -14.58
C GLU A 381 -14.14 -5.62 -15.32
N TRP A 382 -13.80 -6.81 -14.81
CA TRP A 382 -12.67 -7.59 -15.34
C TRP A 382 -12.99 -8.41 -16.60
N ASN A 383 -14.21 -8.94 -16.69
CA ASN A 383 -14.69 -9.70 -17.84
C ASN A 383 -15.97 -9.02 -18.40
N ASN A 384 -15.97 -7.68 -18.43
CA ASN A 384 -17.15 -6.83 -18.57
C ASN A 384 -18.10 -7.27 -19.69
N ILE A 385 -19.28 -7.74 -19.30
CA ILE A 385 -20.28 -8.30 -20.21
C ILE A 385 -21.01 -7.22 -21.01
N GLU A 386 -21.00 -5.95 -20.59
CA GLU A 386 -21.75 -4.89 -21.28
C GLU A 386 -20.96 -4.30 -22.47
N ASP A 387 -19.64 -4.19 -22.34
CA ASP A 387 -18.76 -3.60 -23.37
C ASP A 387 -18.11 -4.64 -24.31
N LEU A 388 -18.12 -5.92 -23.92
CA LEU A 388 -17.67 -7.01 -24.79
C LEU A 388 -18.71 -7.27 -25.89
N GLU A 389 -18.25 -7.37 -27.13
CA GLU A 389 -19.07 -7.94 -28.20
C GLU A 389 -19.61 -9.31 -27.76
N GLN A 390 -20.79 -9.69 -28.25
CA GLN A 390 -21.41 -10.95 -27.83
C GLN A 390 -20.52 -12.18 -28.13
N SER A 391 -19.61 -12.03 -29.10
CA SER A 391 -18.54 -12.94 -29.49
C SER A 391 -17.36 -12.98 -28.51
N GLU A 392 -17.20 -12.07 -27.56
CA GLU A 392 -16.05 -12.03 -26.64
C GLU A 392 -16.39 -12.44 -25.20
N LYS A 393 -17.68 -12.64 -24.89
CA LYS A 393 -18.17 -12.99 -23.55
C LYS A 393 -17.79 -14.43 -23.16
N PRO A 394 -17.55 -14.70 -21.85
CA PRO A 394 -17.42 -16.05 -21.36
C PRO A 394 -18.65 -16.89 -21.72
N THR A 395 -18.40 -18.07 -22.27
CA THR A 395 -19.42 -19.06 -22.57
C THR A 395 -19.48 -20.08 -21.45
N TYR A 396 -20.70 -20.39 -21.02
CA TYR A 396 -20.97 -21.29 -19.91
C TYR A 396 -21.54 -22.58 -20.45
N GLY A 397 -20.86 -23.69 -20.21
CA GLY A 397 -21.35 -25.01 -20.58
C GLY A 397 -22.60 -25.41 -19.81
N SER A 398 -23.37 -26.34 -20.37
CA SER A 398 -24.48 -26.97 -19.64
C SER A 398 -23.91 -27.87 -18.54
N ILE A 399 -24.44 -27.76 -17.32
CA ILE A 399 -24.03 -28.65 -16.23
C ILE A 399 -24.53 -30.07 -16.53
N SER A 400 -23.58 -30.97 -16.78
CA SER A 400 -23.87 -32.39 -16.99
C SER A 400 -23.86 -33.13 -15.64
N ILE A 401 -24.85 -34.00 -15.45
CA ILE A 401 -24.88 -34.95 -14.35
C ILE A 401 -24.86 -36.34 -14.95
N GLU A 402 -23.82 -37.09 -14.63
CA GLU A 402 -23.59 -38.44 -15.12
C GLU A 402 -23.58 -39.42 -13.95
N HIS A 403 -24.05 -40.63 -14.22
CA HIS A 403 -23.93 -41.78 -13.33
C HIS A 403 -23.11 -42.87 -14.04
N PRO A 404 -21.77 -42.78 -13.98
CA PRO A 404 -20.91 -43.68 -14.72
C PRO A 404 -21.14 -45.13 -14.29
N SER A 405 -21.53 -45.97 -15.24
CA SER A 405 -21.73 -47.40 -14.99
C SER A 405 -20.37 -48.11 -15.05
N GLY A 406 -19.98 -48.80 -13.97
CA GLY A 406 -18.79 -49.66 -13.95
C GLY A 406 -17.51 -49.08 -13.32
N ILE A 407 -17.52 -47.81 -12.87
CA ILE A 407 -16.41 -47.22 -12.11
C ILE A 407 -16.74 -47.33 -10.62
N ARG A 408 -16.04 -48.21 -9.89
CA ARG A 408 -16.30 -48.48 -8.46
C ARG A 408 -16.17 -47.24 -7.55
N GLU A 409 -15.41 -46.24 -7.98
CA GLU A 409 -15.10 -45.03 -7.21
C GLU A 409 -15.80 -43.76 -7.73
N CYS A 410 -16.80 -43.90 -8.61
CA CYS A 410 -17.56 -42.76 -9.13
C CYS A 410 -19.04 -43.13 -9.30
N TYR A 411 -19.85 -42.77 -8.31
CA TYR A 411 -21.31 -42.97 -8.32
C TYR A 411 -22.05 -41.88 -9.11
N LYS A 412 -21.64 -40.62 -8.91
CA LYS A 412 -22.23 -39.46 -9.58
C LYS A 412 -21.12 -38.47 -9.92
N ARG A 413 -21.18 -37.91 -11.11
CA ARG A 413 -20.26 -36.87 -11.58
C ARG A 413 -21.07 -35.67 -12.03
N ILE A 414 -20.74 -34.50 -11.50
CA ILE A 414 -21.27 -33.21 -11.95
C ILE A 414 -20.11 -32.45 -12.55
N SER A 415 -20.20 -32.04 -13.81
CA SER A 415 -19.17 -31.25 -14.48
C SER A 415 -19.73 -29.96 -15.02
N PHE A 416 -18.93 -28.91 -14.92
CA PHE A 416 -19.24 -27.58 -15.43
C PHE A 416 -17.98 -26.92 -15.97
N ASN A 417 -18.10 -26.29 -17.13
CA ASN A 417 -16.99 -25.63 -17.79
C ASN A 417 -17.35 -24.19 -18.17
N VAL A 418 -16.35 -23.32 -18.09
CA VAL A 418 -16.41 -21.92 -18.51
C VAL A 418 -15.30 -21.71 -19.54
N LYS A 419 -15.63 -21.11 -20.68
CA LYS A 419 -14.66 -20.81 -21.73
C LYS A 419 -14.69 -19.34 -22.10
N GLY A 420 -13.55 -18.68 -22.04
CA GLY A 420 -13.34 -17.31 -22.52
C GLY A 420 -12.72 -17.30 -23.91
N ASN A 421 -13.11 -16.34 -24.74
CA ASN A 421 -12.40 -16.07 -26.00
C ASN A 421 -11.12 -15.25 -25.76
N LYS A 422 -11.05 -14.56 -24.62
CA LYS A 422 -9.86 -13.95 -24.03
C LYS A 422 -9.54 -14.65 -22.69
N PRO A 423 -8.30 -14.55 -22.17
CA PRO A 423 -7.96 -15.04 -20.84
C PRO A 423 -8.96 -14.53 -19.79
N LEU A 424 -9.49 -15.43 -18.97
CA LEU A 424 -10.45 -15.11 -17.92
C LEU A 424 -9.74 -14.51 -16.71
N ASN A 425 -10.19 -13.33 -16.28
CA ASN A 425 -9.65 -12.64 -15.12
C ASN A 425 -10.49 -12.89 -13.87
N VAL A 426 -9.88 -13.46 -12.84
CA VAL A 426 -10.53 -13.75 -11.55
C VAL A 426 -9.84 -13.08 -10.36
N SER A 427 -8.74 -12.37 -10.60
CA SER A 427 -8.01 -11.61 -9.58
C SER A 427 -7.35 -10.34 -10.13
N TYR A 428 -7.17 -9.35 -9.25
CA TYR A 428 -6.52 -8.07 -9.60
C TYR A 428 -5.09 -8.26 -10.12
N TYR A 429 -4.36 -9.25 -9.57
CA TYR A 429 -2.97 -9.53 -9.96
C TYR A 429 -2.81 -9.92 -11.42
N GLN A 430 -3.81 -10.58 -12.02
CA GLN A 430 -3.79 -10.91 -13.46
C GLN A 430 -3.92 -9.66 -14.34
N VAL A 431 -4.55 -8.60 -13.82
CA VAL A 431 -4.84 -7.36 -14.56
C VAL A 431 -3.71 -6.35 -14.45
N GLU A 432 -3.00 -6.31 -13.31
CA GLU A 432 -1.87 -5.40 -13.09
C GLU A 432 -0.60 -5.85 -13.84
N PHE A 433 -0.47 -7.15 -14.10
CA PHE A 433 0.61 -7.75 -14.88
C PHE A 433 0.02 -8.65 -15.98
N PRO A 434 -0.67 -8.09 -16.99
CA PRO A 434 -1.16 -8.90 -18.09
C PRO A 434 0.06 -9.50 -18.82
N LYS A 435 -0.03 -10.79 -19.22
CA LYS A 435 0.84 -11.27 -20.29
C LYS A 435 0.62 -10.32 -21.46
N ALA A 436 1.65 -9.56 -21.83
CA ALA A 436 1.65 -8.89 -23.10
C ALA A 436 1.34 -9.96 -24.15
N GLU A 437 0.32 -9.75 -24.98
CA GLU A 437 0.23 -10.51 -26.21
C GLU A 437 1.59 -10.41 -26.89
N PRO A 438 2.19 -11.52 -27.35
CA PRO A 438 3.20 -11.40 -28.38
C PRO A 438 2.46 -10.81 -29.60
N GLN A 439 2.41 -9.49 -29.68
CA GLN A 439 2.19 -8.83 -30.94
C GLN A 439 3.41 -9.21 -31.77
N ASP A 440 3.13 -9.93 -32.86
CA ASP A 440 4.06 -10.08 -33.96
C ASP A 440 4.53 -8.69 -34.39
N ASP A 441 5.65 -8.22 -33.82
CA ASP A 441 6.44 -7.12 -34.38
C ASP A 441 7.19 -7.67 -35.61
N GLU A 442 6.41 -8.06 -36.61
CA GLU A 442 6.87 -8.14 -37.99
C GLU A 442 6.75 -6.74 -38.60
N LEU A 443 7.91 -6.15 -38.90
CA LEU A 443 8.12 -5.15 -39.94
C LEU A 443 7.45 -3.77 -39.75
N VAL A 444 8.22 -2.78 -39.27
CA VAL A 444 8.68 -1.65 -40.11
C VAL A 444 9.96 -1.07 -39.46
N ALA A 445 11.11 -1.58 -39.87
CA ALA A 445 12.36 -0.83 -39.80
C ALA A 445 12.60 -0.25 -41.20
N GLU A 446 12.00 0.90 -41.51
CA GLU A 446 12.38 1.70 -42.67
C GLU A 446 12.53 3.18 -42.26
N GLU A 447 13.78 3.59 -42.26
CA GLU A 447 14.30 4.87 -42.75
C GLU A 447 13.63 6.17 -42.32
N CYS A 448 14.33 6.93 -41.46
CA CYS A 448 14.47 8.38 -41.61
C CYS A 448 15.74 8.88 -40.89
N PHE A 449 16.91 8.52 -41.44
CA PHE A 449 18.14 9.32 -41.29
C PHE A 449 18.53 9.78 -42.70
N GLY A 450 18.58 11.10 -42.93
CA GLY A 450 19.18 11.63 -44.16
C GLY A 450 18.69 13.00 -44.61
N ASN A 451 19.29 14.03 -44.03
CA ASN A 451 19.88 15.20 -44.70
C ASN A 451 19.15 16.02 -45.78
N GLU A 452 19.27 17.33 -45.56
CA GLU A 452 19.54 18.42 -46.52
C GLU A 452 18.45 18.85 -47.51
N SER A 453 17.99 20.11 -47.36
CA SER A 453 18.33 21.16 -48.34
C SER A 453 17.91 22.56 -47.88
N ILE A 454 18.86 23.47 -48.02
CA ILE A 454 18.78 24.94 -47.95
C ILE A 454 18.12 25.47 -49.24
N ILE A 455 17.63 26.73 -49.21
CA ILE A 455 17.29 27.65 -50.34
C ILE A 455 15.83 27.46 -50.84
N ASP A 456 14.93 28.46 -50.91
CA ASP A 456 14.98 29.93 -51.00
C ASP A 456 14.18 30.67 -49.92
#